data_AF-A0A7W5TQV7-F1
#
_entry.id   AF-A0A7W5TQV7-F1
#
_cell.length_a   1.000
_cell.length_b   1.000
_cell.length_c   1.000
_cell.angle_alpha   90.00
_cell.angle_beta   90.00
_cell.angle_gamma   90.00
#
_symmetry.space_group_name_H-M   'P 1'
#
loop_
_entity.id
_entity.type
_entity.pdbx_description
1 polymer ?
#
loop_
_entity_poly.entity_id
_entity_poly.type
_entity_poly.pdbx_seq_one_letter_code
_entity_poly.pdbx_strand_id
1 'polypeptide(L)'
;MRVIIENRLGYMPGEYPDAASLDKAQQCVDEFLLFVKANEIGSDIIDEIELPVPKAFLIGAFSIVIAAERRPDIRNLLIKAGISLAQYRPRLGPRIRIRPGSPRWRPEPSMAKEAALRLERTLNSVAWERVQLAEAYLGVIRRSLN
;
A
#
# COMPACT_ATOMS: atom_id res chain seq x y z
N MET A 1 5.76 32.11 8.66
CA MET A 1 5.55 30.99 9.60
C MET A 1 5.65 29.70 8.80
N ARG A 2 6.77 28.96 8.95
CA ARG A 2 7.10 27.76 8.15
C ARG A 2 6.57 26.55 8.93
N VAL A 3 5.57 25.86 8.39
CA VAL A 3 5.09 24.59 8.97
C VAL A 3 5.97 23.47 8.41
N ILE A 4 6.85 22.93 9.26
CA ILE A 4 7.60 21.71 8.97
C ILE A 4 6.71 20.56 9.43
N ILE A 5 6.18 19.80 8.47
CA ILE A 5 5.46 18.56 8.78
C ILE A 5 6.54 17.50 9.05
N GLU A 6 6.81 17.25 10.33
CA GLU A 6 7.65 16.13 10.76
C GLU A 6 6.96 14.83 10.37
N ASN A 7 7.57 14.12 9.42
CA ASN A 7 7.15 12.80 8.98
C ASN A 7 7.32 11.81 10.14
N ARG A 8 6.25 11.55 10.90
CA ARG A 8 6.20 10.55 11.99
C ARG A 8 6.12 9.12 11.45
N LEU A 9 7.05 8.74 10.57
CA LEU A 9 7.33 7.34 10.28
C LEU A 9 8.63 7.01 11.01
N GLY A 10 8.47 6.32 12.14
CA GLY A 10 9.55 5.96 13.04
C GLY A 10 10.69 5.26 12.31
N TYR A 11 11.87 5.86 12.40
CA TYR A 11 13.14 5.26 12.04
C TYR A 11 13.40 4.06 12.94
N MET A 12 13.37 2.85 12.39
CA MET A 12 13.82 1.63 13.07
C MET A 12 15.20 1.27 12.53
N PRO A 13 16.24 1.11 13.37
CA PRO A 13 17.59 0.79 12.94
C PRO A 13 17.66 -0.70 12.65
N GLY A 14 17.38 -1.06 11.41
CA GLY A 14 17.77 -2.33 10.79
C GLY A 14 18.35 -1.97 9.43
N GLU A 15 19.48 -2.57 9.08
CA GLU A 15 20.25 -2.37 7.85
C GLU A 15 19.39 -2.72 6.62
N TYR A 16 18.54 -1.80 6.22
CA TYR A 16 17.92 -1.80 4.92
C TYR A 16 18.66 -0.73 4.11
N PRO A 17 19.23 -1.08 2.95
CA PRO A 17 20.00 -0.13 2.17
C PRO A 17 19.08 1.05 1.85
N ASP A 18 19.56 2.25 2.16
CA ASP A 18 18.92 3.50 1.80
C ASP A 18 18.40 3.40 0.36
N ALA A 19 17.09 3.59 0.18
CA ALA A 19 16.47 3.60 -1.14
C ALA A 19 16.96 4.77 -1.99
N ALA A 20 17.91 5.58 -1.50
CA ALA A 20 18.53 6.74 -2.13
C ALA A 20 18.96 6.54 -3.59
N SER A 21 19.30 5.34 -4.04
CA SER A 21 19.56 5.08 -5.46
C SER A 21 18.28 4.64 -6.19
N LEU A 22 17.95 5.32 -7.29
CA LEU A 22 16.81 5.00 -8.17
C LEU A 22 16.76 3.52 -8.56
N ASP A 23 17.91 2.91 -8.87
CA ASP A 23 17.99 1.50 -9.28
C ASP A 23 17.48 0.54 -8.18
N LYS A 24 17.83 0.80 -6.92
CA LYS A 24 17.32 0.00 -5.78
C LYS A 24 15.83 0.23 -5.56
N ALA A 25 15.36 1.47 -5.70
CA ALA A 25 13.93 1.77 -5.60
C ALA A 25 13.14 1.05 -6.69
N GLN A 26 13.65 1.01 -7.93
CA GLN A 26 13.07 0.22 -9.02
C GLN A 26 13.05 -1.27 -8.69
N GLN A 27 14.16 -1.83 -8.22
CA GLN A 27 14.23 -3.24 -7.83
C GLN A 27 13.18 -3.60 -6.76
N CYS A 28 13.02 -2.79 -5.72
CA CYS A 28 12.02 -3.02 -4.67
C CYS A 28 10.58 -2.94 -5.21
N VAL A 29 10.30 -1.99 -6.11
CA VAL A 29 8.98 -1.87 -6.75
C VAL A 29 8.71 -3.09 -7.63
N ASP A 30 9.68 -3.53 -8.42
CA ASP A 30 9.54 -4.70 -9.29
C ASP A 30 9.32 -5.99 -8.49
N GLU A 31 10.06 -6.19 -7.42
CA GLU A 31 9.89 -7.33 -6.50
C GLU A 31 8.48 -7.34 -5.90
N PHE A 32 7.97 -6.18 -5.46
CA PHE A 32 6.61 -6.05 -4.98
C PHE A 32 5.57 -6.38 -6.05
N LEU A 33 5.75 -5.89 -7.29
CA LEU A 33 4.81 -6.16 -8.39
C LEU A 33 4.79 -7.65 -8.77
N LEU A 34 5.95 -8.30 -8.78
CA LEU A 34 6.06 -9.75 -8.98
C LEU A 34 5.36 -10.52 -7.86
N PHE A 35 5.58 -10.12 -6.60
CA PHE A 35 4.91 -10.70 -5.45
C PHE A 35 3.38 -10.60 -5.56
N VAL A 36 2.85 -9.42 -5.90
CA VAL A 36 1.40 -9.20 -6.04
C VAL A 36 0.81 -10.09 -7.13
N LYS A 37 1.52 -10.21 -8.26
CA LYS A 37 1.11 -11.05 -9.38
C LYS A 37 1.11 -12.54 -9.01
N ALA A 38 2.14 -13.00 -8.29
CA ALA A 38 2.29 -14.41 -7.92
C ALA A 38 1.25 -14.88 -6.89
N ASN A 39 0.78 -13.99 -6.01
CA ASN A 39 -0.09 -14.34 -4.88
C ASN A 39 -1.58 -14.00 -5.10
N GLU A 40 -1.94 -13.52 -6.29
CA GLU A 40 -3.31 -13.16 -6.69
C GLU A 40 -4.03 -12.30 -5.63
N ILE A 41 -3.39 -11.22 -5.16
CA ILE A 41 -3.88 -10.42 -4.02
C ILE A 41 -5.29 -9.83 -4.28
N GLY A 42 -5.50 -9.27 -5.46
CA GLY A 42 -6.78 -8.68 -5.85
C GLY A 42 -7.28 -7.63 -4.85
N SER A 43 -8.49 -7.83 -4.33
CA SER A 43 -9.14 -6.94 -3.36
C SER A 43 -8.92 -7.35 -1.90
N ASP A 44 -8.07 -8.33 -1.64
CA ASP A 44 -7.91 -8.89 -0.30
C ASP A 44 -7.14 -7.95 0.63
N ILE A 45 -7.31 -8.15 1.93
CA ILE A 45 -6.54 -7.48 2.97
C ILE A 45 -5.62 -8.51 3.59
N ILE A 46 -4.34 -8.17 3.69
CA ILE A 46 -3.24 -9.11 3.95
C ILE A 46 -2.45 -8.63 5.15
N ASP A 47 -1.83 -9.54 5.90
CA ASP A 47 -0.88 -9.13 6.92
C ASP A 47 0.38 -8.56 6.28
N GLU A 48 0.89 -7.47 6.84
CA GLU A 48 2.12 -6.83 6.39
C GLU A 48 3.33 -7.75 6.44
N ILE A 49 3.33 -8.77 7.31
CA ILE A 49 4.41 -9.76 7.40
C ILE A 49 4.59 -10.59 6.12
N GLU A 50 3.58 -10.64 5.24
CA GLU A 50 3.68 -11.35 3.96
C GLU A 50 4.44 -10.56 2.89
N LEU A 51 4.72 -9.27 3.10
CA LEU A 51 5.43 -8.45 2.12
C LEU A 51 6.89 -8.92 1.93
N PRO A 52 7.43 -8.86 0.70
CA PRO A 52 8.81 -9.24 0.43
C PRO A 52 9.83 -8.30 1.11
N VAL A 53 9.43 -7.05 1.33
CA VAL A 53 10.21 -6.01 2.00
C VAL A 53 9.29 -5.17 2.89
N PRO A 54 9.79 -4.49 3.94
CA PRO A 54 8.94 -3.74 4.84
C PRO A 54 8.15 -2.65 4.10
N LYS A 55 6.88 -2.45 4.48
CA LYS A 55 5.98 -1.53 3.79
C LYS A 55 6.51 -0.09 3.71
N ALA A 56 7.14 0.38 4.79
CA ALA A 56 7.74 1.71 4.83
C ALA A 56 8.81 1.91 3.74
N PHE A 57 9.61 0.87 3.46
CA PHE A 57 10.60 0.89 2.38
C PHE A 57 9.94 0.95 1.01
N LEU A 58 8.86 0.17 0.79
CA LEU A 58 8.11 0.23 -0.45
C LEU A 58 7.49 1.60 -0.70
N ILE A 59 6.92 2.24 0.32
CA ILE A 59 6.37 3.61 0.19
C ILE A 59 7.45 4.60 -0.27
N GLY A 60 8.66 4.49 0.29
CA GLY A 60 9.83 5.27 -0.12
C GLY A 60 10.24 4.98 -1.56
N ALA A 61 10.38 3.69 -1.91
CA ALA A 61 10.75 3.24 -3.24
C ALA A 61 9.75 3.72 -4.31
N PHE A 62 8.45 3.55 -4.08
CA PHE A 62 7.40 4.07 -4.96
C PHE A 62 7.51 5.58 -5.15
N SER A 63 7.77 6.34 -4.08
CA SER A 63 7.95 7.79 -4.18
C SER A 63 9.10 8.17 -5.11
N ILE A 64 10.24 7.49 -5.00
CA ILE A 64 11.43 7.75 -5.85
C ILE A 64 11.12 7.41 -7.31
N VAL A 65 10.54 6.24 -7.58
CA VAL A 65 10.23 5.80 -8.95
C VAL A 65 9.15 6.68 -9.59
N ILE A 66 8.13 7.08 -8.84
CA ILE A 66 7.07 8.00 -9.31
C ILE A 66 7.65 9.36 -9.68
N ALA A 67 8.59 9.89 -8.89
CA ALA A 67 9.25 11.17 -9.18
C ALA A 67 10.09 11.11 -10.45
N ALA A 68 10.75 9.98 -10.71
CA ALA A 68 11.64 9.80 -11.85
C ALA A 68 10.90 9.48 -13.17
N GLU A 69 9.68 8.92 -13.11
CA GLU A 69 8.93 8.53 -14.30
C GLU A 69 8.32 9.72 -15.05
N ARG A 70 8.76 9.91 -16.29
CA ARG A 70 8.33 11.02 -17.15
C ARG A 70 6.99 10.75 -17.82
N ARG A 71 6.69 9.49 -18.15
CA ARG A 71 5.48 9.07 -18.87
C ARG A 71 4.27 9.09 -17.92
N PRO A 72 3.25 9.93 -18.18
CA PRO A 72 2.16 10.16 -17.23
C PRO A 72 1.27 8.93 -17.02
N ASP A 73 1.09 8.10 -18.04
CA ASP A 73 0.37 6.83 -18.00
C ASP A 73 1.04 5.81 -17.07
N ILE A 74 2.35 5.60 -17.24
CA ILE A 74 3.14 4.70 -16.37
C ILE A 74 3.19 5.23 -14.95
N ARG A 75 3.39 6.54 -14.77
CA ARG A 75 3.36 7.18 -13.46
C ARG A 75 2.03 6.97 -12.74
N ASN A 76 0.90 7.09 -13.45
CA ASN A 76 -0.42 6.82 -12.88
C ASN A 76 -0.60 5.35 -12.47
N LEU A 77 -0.03 4.41 -13.22
CA LEU A 77 -0.04 2.99 -12.84
C LEU A 77 0.80 2.74 -11.58
N LEU A 78 1.98 3.36 -11.48
CA LEU A 78 2.82 3.31 -10.28
C LEU A 78 2.11 3.88 -9.05
N ILE A 79 1.39 5.01 -9.19
CA ILE A 79 0.58 5.57 -8.10
C ILE A 79 -0.49 4.56 -7.65
N LYS A 80 -1.23 3.97 -8.60
CA LYS A 80 -2.27 2.97 -8.28
C LYS A 80 -1.69 1.74 -7.60
N ALA A 81 -0.55 1.23 -8.07
CA ALA A 81 0.15 0.12 -7.45
C ALA A 81 0.64 0.50 -6.05
N GLY A 82 1.25 1.68 -5.88
CA GLY A 82 1.71 2.17 -4.58
C GLY A 82 0.56 2.34 -3.57
N ILE A 83 -0.62 2.80 -4.01
CA ILE A 83 -1.82 2.93 -3.14
C ILE A 83 -2.30 1.55 -2.66
N SER A 84 -2.06 0.49 -3.43
CA SER A 84 -2.45 -0.88 -3.03
C SER A 84 -1.72 -1.37 -1.78
N LEU A 85 -0.58 -0.77 -1.41
CA LEU A 85 0.11 -1.05 -0.15
C LEU A 85 -0.80 -0.88 1.08
N ALA A 86 -1.84 -0.04 0.99
CA ALA A 86 -2.82 0.10 2.06
C ALA A 86 -3.56 -1.21 2.42
N GLN A 87 -3.60 -2.19 1.52
CA GLN A 87 -4.20 -3.52 1.76
C GLN A 87 -3.40 -4.36 2.75
N TYR A 88 -2.12 -4.03 2.98
CA TYR A 88 -1.25 -4.75 3.90
C TYR A 88 -1.31 -4.10 5.27
N ARG A 89 -1.82 -4.83 6.26
CA ARG A 89 -2.13 -4.31 7.59
C ARG A 89 -1.29 -5.02 8.66
N PRO A 90 -0.71 -4.29 9.61
CA PRO A 90 0.07 -4.92 10.67
C PRO A 90 -0.85 -5.75 11.57
N ARG A 91 -0.40 -6.96 11.94
CA ARG A 91 -1.09 -7.84 12.90
C ARG A 91 -2.52 -8.19 12.47
N LEU A 92 -2.75 -8.31 11.16
CA LEU A 92 -4.02 -8.78 10.63
C LEU A 92 -4.22 -10.27 10.94
N GLY A 93 -3.15 -11.06 10.98
CA GLY A 93 -3.23 -12.51 11.01
C GLY A 93 -3.75 -13.05 9.66
N PRO A 94 -4.70 -14.00 9.66
CA PRO A 94 -5.19 -14.58 8.41
C PRO A 94 -5.75 -13.55 7.42
N ARG A 95 -5.37 -13.70 6.14
CA ARG A 95 -5.86 -12.90 5.01
C ARG A 95 -7.39 -12.83 4.99
N ILE A 96 -7.91 -11.61 4.91
CA ILE A 96 -9.35 -11.35 4.70
C ILE A 96 -9.62 -11.39 3.20
N ARG A 97 -10.36 -12.40 2.76
CA ARG A 97 -10.75 -12.55 1.35
C ARG A 97 -12.00 -11.73 1.05
N ILE A 98 -11.88 -10.77 0.14
CA ILE A 98 -13.00 -9.99 -0.35
C ILE A 98 -13.39 -10.54 -1.71
N ARG A 99 -14.59 -11.13 -1.78
CA ARG A 99 -15.16 -11.68 -3.02
C ARG A 99 -16.51 -11.01 -3.26
N PRO A 100 -16.91 -10.81 -4.53
CA PRO A 100 -18.27 -10.39 -4.84
C PRO A 100 -19.27 -11.36 -4.20
N GLY A 101 -20.34 -10.84 -3.61
CA GLY A 101 -21.41 -11.67 -3.06
C GLY A 101 -22.03 -12.57 -4.15
N SER A 102 -22.39 -13.80 -3.76
CA SER A 102 -23.12 -14.70 -4.68
C SER A 102 -24.55 -14.19 -4.92
N PRO A 103 -25.25 -14.65 -5.97
CA PRO A 103 -26.61 -14.21 -6.29
C PRO A 103 -27.57 -14.29 -5.10
N ARG A 104 -28.55 -13.36 -5.07
CA ARG A 104 -29.51 -13.06 -3.99
C ARG A 104 -30.33 -14.24 -3.41
N TRP A 105 -30.23 -15.43 -4.00
CA TRP A 105 -30.97 -16.63 -3.60
C TRP A 105 -30.27 -17.44 -2.51
N ARG A 106 -29.00 -17.16 -2.18
CA ARG A 106 -28.37 -17.75 -1.00
C ARG A 106 -28.69 -16.91 0.24
N PRO A 107 -29.12 -17.52 1.35
CA PRO A 107 -29.14 -16.84 2.63
C PRO A 107 -27.74 -16.31 2.93
N GLU A 108 -27.64 -15.06 3.38
CA GLU A 108 -26.35 -14.54 3.81
C GLU A 108 -25.86 -15.40 4.99
N PRO A 109 -24.61 -15.89 4.95
CA PRO A 109 -24.04 -16.54 6.11
C PRO A 109 -24.03 -15.53 7.27
N SER A 110 -24.61 -15.90 8.41
CA SER A 110 -24.60 -15.05 9.59
C SER A 110 -23.17 -14.88 10.08
N MET A 111 -22.58 -13.72 9.78
CA MET A 111 -21.28 -13.36 10.32
C MET A 111 -21.45 -13.02 11.81
N ALA A 112 -20.59 -13.58 12.66
CA ALA A 112 -20.53 -13.15 14.06
C ALA A 112 -20.31 -11.64 14.12
N LYS A 113 -21.04 -10.94 15.01
CA LYS A 113 -21.03 -9.48 15.12
C LYS A 113 -19.61 -8.94 15.33
N GLU A 114 -18.78 -9.64 16.09
CA GLU A 114 -17.39 -9.30 16.36
C GLU A 114 -16.55 -9.33 15.08
N ALA A 115 -16.75 -10.34 14.22
CA ALA A 115 -16.05 -10.46 12.95
C ALA A 115 -16.47 -9.36 11.96
N ALA A 116 -17.75 -9.00 11.93
CA ALA A 116 -18.26 -7.89 11.11
C ALA A 116 -17.67 -6.54 11.54
N LEU A 117 -17.66 -6.25 12.85
CA LEU A 117 -17.06 -5.03 13.39
C LEU A 117 -15.55 -4.97 13.13
N ARG A 118 -14.85 -6.11 13.23
CA ARG A 118 -13.43 -6.19 12.91
C ARG A 118 -13.17 -5.89 11.43
N LEU A 119 -13.98 -6.47 10.54
CA LEU A 119 -13.91 -6.22 9.10
C LEU A 119 -14.12 -4.74 8.79
N GLU A 120 -15.17 -4.13 9.33
CA GLU A 120 -15.50 -2.71 9.13
C GLU A 120 -14.35 -1.79 9.56
N ARG A 121 -13.80 -1.99 10.77
CA ARG A 121 -12.64 -1.22 11.25
C ARG A 121 -11.43 -1.37 10.33
N THR A 122 -11.20 -2.59 9.83
CA THR A 122 -10.08 -2.87 8.92
C THR A 122 -10.29 -2.16 7.59
N LEU A 123 -11.48 -2.22 7.02
CA LEU A 123 -11.83 -1.53 5.77
C LEU A 123 -11.68 -0.01 5.89
N ASN A 124 -12.16 0.59 6.99
CA ASN A 124 -12.00 2.02 7.25
C ASN A 124 -10.52 2.40 7.38
N SER A 125 -9.70 1.57 8.03
CA SER A 125 -8.26 1.80 8.14
C SER A 125 -7.55 1.74 6.79
N VAL A 126 -7.91 0.76 5.94
CA VAL A 126 -7.40 0.63 4.57
C VAL A 126 -7.80 1.85 3.73
N ALA A 127 -9.07 2.26 3.80
CA ALA A 127 -9.57 3.42 3.05
C ALA A 127 -8.85 4.71 3.44
N TRP A 128 -8.64 4.93 4.74
CA TRP A 128 -7.89 6.08 5.23
C TRP A 128 -6.45 6.09 4.73
N GLU A 129 -5.75 4.95 4.81
CA GLU A 129 -4.36 4.86 4.34
C GLU A 129 -4.24 5.03 2.82
N ARG A 130 -5.22 4.56 2.03
CA ARG A 130 -5.25 4.81 0.58
C ARG A 130 -5.26 6.31 0.26
N VAL A 131 -6.03 7.10 1.01
CA VAL A 131 -6.06 8.56 0.85
C VAL A 131 -4.70 9.16 1.21
N GLN A 132 -4.11 8.75 2.33
CA GLN A 132 -2.79 9.24 2.75
C GLN A 132 -1.68 8.94 1.74
N LEU A 133 -1.66 7.72 1.19
CA LEU A 133 -0.69 7.33 0.16
C LEU A 133 -0.92 8.12 -1.14
N ALA A 134 -2.17 8.32 -1.55
CA ALA A 134 -2.49 9.11 -2.74
C ALA A 134 -2.00 10.56 -2.59
N GLU A 135 -2.27 11.18 -1.44
CA GLU A 135 -1.80 12.54 -1.12
C GLU A 135 -0.27 12.63 -1.11
N ALA A 136 0.40 11.65 -0.50
CA ALA A 136 1.86 11.58 -0.46
C ALA A 136 2.47 11.53 -1.87
N TYR A 137 1.99 10.62 -2.72
CA TYR A 137 2.52 10.46 -4.08
C TYR A 137 2.19 11.64 -4.99
N LEU A 138 1.00 12.23 -4.89
CA LEU A 138 0.68 13.46 -5.62
C LEU A 138 1.57 14.63 -5.16
N GLY A 139 1.87 14.70 -3.86
CA GLY A 139 2.81 15.67 -3.30
C GLY A 139 4.25 15.48 -3.79
N VAL A 140 4.67 14.25 -4.11
CA VAL A 140 5.97 13.97 -4.73
C VAL A 140 6.02 14.54 -6.16
N ILE A 141 4.97 14.29 -6.96
CA ILE A 141 4.90 14.79 -8.35
C ILE A 141 4.96 16.31 -8.41
N ARG A 142 4.25 17.00 -7.52
CA ARG A 142 4.29 18.47 -7.45
C ARG A 142 5.68 19.01 -7.15
N ARG A 143 6.48 18.27 -6.37
CA ARG A 143 7.85 18.65 -6.01
C ARG A 143 8.86 18.31 -7.10
N SER A 144 8.63 17.25 -7.89
CA SER A 144 9.54 16.87 -8.98
C SER A 144 9.38 17.71 -10.25
N LEU A 145 8.32 18.53 -10.33
CA LEU A 145 8.06 19.45 -11.44
C LEU A 145 8.56 20.89 -11.20
N ASN A 146 8.99 21.20 -9.97
CA ASN A 146 9.57 22.49 -9.57
C ASN A 146 11.09 22.36 -9.44
#